data_AF-A0A7W1KW52-F1
#
_entry.id   AF-A0A7W1KW52-F1
#
_cell.length_a   1.000
_cell.length_b   1.000
_cell.length_c   1.000
_cell.angle_alpha   90.00
_cell.angle_beta   90.00
_cell.angle_gamma   90.00
#
_symmetry.space_group_name_H-M   'P 1'
#
loop_
_entity.id
_entity.type
_entity.pdbx_description
1 polymer ?
#
loop_
_entity_poly.entity_id
_entity_poly.type
_entity_poly.pdbx_seq_one_letter_code
_entity_poly.pdbx_strand_id
1 'polypeptide(L)' 'MAAGSGRALRLDPGRQRSYARLTVKGADLGSDGDRLVLDFNFAYQPSCSYDPSWSCPLPTPENTLPFAVPAGERLG' A
#
# COMPACT_ATOMS: atom_id res chain seq x y z
N MET A 1 -12.29 -9.43 -27.47
CA MET A 1 -12.33 -9.17 -26.01
C MET A 1 -11.24 -10.03 -25.38
N ALA A 2 -10.06 -9.48 -25.10
CA ALA A 2 -8.94 -10.24 -24.53
C ALA A 2 -9.05 -10.21 -23.01
N ALA A 3 -9.17 -11.39 -22.39
CA ALA A 3 -9.05 -11.57 -20.95
C ALA A 3 -7.62 -11.21 -20.53
N GLY A 4 -7.46 -10.12 -19.77
CA GLY A 4 -6.20 -9.78 -19.14
C GLY A 4 -5.85 -10.84 -18.09
N SER A 5 -4.79 -11.60 -18.33
CA SER A 5 -4.25 -12.62 -17.42
C SER A 5 -3.89 -11.99 -16.07
N GLY A 6 -4.79 -12.10 -15.10
CA GLY A 6 -4.50 -11.80 -13.70
C GLY A 6 -3.53 -12.85 -13.15
N ARG A 7 -2.23 -12.63 -13.31
CA ARG A 7 -1.21 -13.40 -12.60
C ARG A 7 -1.35 -13.12 -11.10
N ALA A 8 -1.96 -14.04 -10.37
CA ALA A 8 -1.78 -14.13 -8.94
C ALA A 8 -0.28 -14.29 -8.66
N LEU A 9 0.36 -13.28 -8.05
CA LEU A 9 1.75 -13.37 -7.64
C LEU A 9 1.87 -14.45 -6.55
N ARG A 10 2.49 -15.59 -6.88
CA ARG A 10 2.97 -16.57 -5.89
C ARG A 10 4.02 -15.87 -5.02
N LEU A 11 3.80 -15.88 -3.72
CA LEU A 11 4.69 -15.27 -2.73
C LEU A 11 5.88 -16.21 -2.52
N ASP A 12 7.08 -15.76 -2.92
CA ASP A 12 8.33 -16.52 -2.79
C ASP A 12 9.07 -16.01 -1.54
N PRO A 13 9.20 -16.81 -0.46
CA PRO A 13 9.64 -16.34 0.85
C PRO A 13 11.12 -15.91 0.91
N GLY A 14 11.92 -16.21 -0.12
CA GLY A 14 13.34 -15.84 -0.20
C GLY A 14 13.62 -14.48 -0.84
N ARG A 15 12.61 -13.80 -1.41
CA ARG A 15 12.77 -12.50 -2.04
C ARG A 15 12.11 -11.45 -1.16
N GLN A 16 12.89 -10.74 -0.36
CA GLN A 16 12.48 -9.51 0.32
C GLN A 16 12.14 -8.40 -0.69
N ARG A 17 11.19 -8.58 -1.61
CA ARG A 17 10.88 -7.56 -2.62
C ARG A 17 9.38 -7.56 -2.91
N SER A 18 8.75 -6.47 -2.48
CA SER A 18 7.46 -5.96 -2.98
C SER A 18 6.19 -6.58 -2.40
N TYR A 19 6.06 -6.59 -1.07
CA TYR A 19 4.80 -6.08 -0.53
C TYR A 19 4.95 -4.57 -0.56
N ALA A 20 4.42 -3.91 -1.59
CA ALA A 20 4.09 -2.50 -1.51
C ALA A 20 3.03 -2.39 -0.41
N ARG A 21 3.48 -2.35 0.85
CA ARG A 21 2.65 -2.01 1.99
C ARG A 21 2.40 -0.52 1.83
N LEU A 22 1.34 -0.20 1.11
CA LEU A 22 0.80 1.15 1.03
C LEU A 22 0.58 1.60 2.47
N THR A 23 1.43 2.52 2.90
CA THR A 23 1.15 3.25 4.13
C THR A 23 0.04 4.24 3.79
N VAL A 24 -0.98 4.40 4.65
CA VAL A 24 -1.94 5.53 4.58
C VAL A 24 -1.27 6.87 4.89
N LYS A 25 0.07 6.92 4.82
CA LYS A 25 0.85 8.13 5.01
C LYS A 25 0.39 9.12 3.95
N GLY A 26 -0.10 10.28 4.41
CA GLY A 26 -0.68 11.33 3.56
C GLY A 26 -2.12 11.11 3.10
N ALA A 27 -2.78 10.00 3.45
CA ALA A 27 -4.16 9.72 3.02
C ALA A 27 -5.23 10.25 3.99
N ASP A 28 -4.84 10.75 5.17
CA ASP A 28 -5.76 11.37 6.13
C ASP A 28 -6.12 12.80 5.67
N LEU A 29 -7.39 13.02 5.35
CA LEU A 29 -7.93 14.32 4.94
C LEU A 29 -8.81 14.96 6.04
N GLY A 30 -8.75 14.45 7.26
CA GLY A 30 -9.53 14.91 8.41
C GLY A 30 -10.79 14.09 8.67
N SER A 31 -11.68 14.67 9.47
CA SER A 31 -12.88 14.01 9.97
C SER A 31 -14.16 14.79 9.68
N ASP A 32 -15.24 14.07 9.43
CA ASP A 32 -16.61 14.59 9.38
C ASP A 32 -17.44 13.94 10.49
N GLY A 33 -17.62 14.68 11.60
CA GLY A 33 -18.27 14.15 12.80
C GLY A 33 -17.51 12.96 13.40
N ASP A 34 -18.14 11.79 13.39
CA ASP A 34 -17.59 10.52 13.87
C ASP A 34 -16.85 9.72 12.79
N ARG A 35 -16.72 10.27 11.58
CA ARG A 35 -16.12 9.59 10.42
C ARG A 35 -14.74 10.15 10.14
N LEU A 36 -13.81 9.27 9.79
CA LEU A 36 -12.52 9.63 9.23
C LEU A 36 -12.57 9.55 7.69
N VAL A 37 -12.00 10.55 7.02
CA VAL A 37 -11.87 10.56 5.56
C VAL A 37 -10.47 10.10 5.20
N LEU A 38 -10.41 8.93 4.56
CA LEU A 38 -9.19 8.39 3.97
C LEU A 38 -9.28 8.45 2.44
N ASP A 39 -8.36 9.18 1.81
CA ASP A 39 -8.23 9.24 0.36
C ASP A 39 -6.93 8.56 -0.10
N PHE A 40 -7.09 7.34 -0.60
CA PHE A 40 -5.97 6.52 -1.08
C PHE A 40 -5.31 7.07 -2.35
N ASN A 41 -5.87 8.07 -3.03
CA ASN A 41 -5.17 8.75 -4.13
C ASN A 41 -3.91 9.48 -3.64
N PHE A 42 -3.87 9.83 -2.35
CA PHE A 42 -2.72 10.47 -1.71
C PHE A 42 -1.82 9.48 -0.94
N ALA A 43 -2.08 8.18 -1.03
CA ALA A 43 -1.21 7.18 -0.42
C ALA A 43 0.13 7.11 -1.18
N TYR A 44 1.24 7.16 -0.44
CA TYR A 44 2.60 7.06 -0.98
C TYR A 44 3.46 6.06 -0.20
N GLN A 45 4.58 5.66 -0.79
CA GLN A 45 5.50 4.70 -0.19
C GLN A 45 6.26 5.33 1.00
N PRO A 46 6.53 4.56 2.07
CA PRO A 46 7.37 5.05 3.17
C PRO A 46 8.81 5.29 2.69
N SER A 47 9.56 6.15 3.41
CA SER A 47 10.94 6.53 3.05
C SER A 47 11.88 5.33 2.86
N CYS A 48 11.68 4.27 3.63
CA CYS A 48 12.43 3.01 3.51
C CYS A 48 12.26 2.30 2.17
N SER A 49 11.23 2.63 1.39
CA SER A 49 11.04 2.11 0.03
C SER A 49 12.03 2.71 -0.96
N TYR A 50 12.59 3.89 -0.67
CA TYR A 50 13.53 4.59 -1.54
C TYR A 50 14.97 4.47 -1.06
N ASP A 51 15.17 4.42 0.26
CA ASP A 51 16.49 4.39 0.87
C ASP A 51 16.52 3.38 2.04
N PRO A 52 17.37 2.34 1.97
CA PRO A 52 17.43 1.28 2.97
C PRO A 52 18.02 1.74 4.32
N SER A 53 18.58 2.96 4.41
CA SER A 53 19.01 3.54 5.68
C SER A 53 17.85 3.83 6.64
N TRP A 54 16.62 3.91 6.14
CA TRP A 54 15.41 4.14 6.93
C TRP A 54 14.70 2.84 7.29
N SER A 55 14.19 2.74 8.51
CA SER A 55 13.39 1.60 8.95
C SER A 55 11.95 1.67 8.43
N CYS A 56 11.44 0.55 7.90
CA CYS A 56 10.04 0.47 7.49
C CYS A 56 9.10 0.28 8.67
N PRO A 57 7.97 1.01 8.73
CA PRO A 57 6.88 0.64 9.62
C PRO A 57 6.26 -0.68 9.14
N LEU A 58 6.16 -1.65 10.04
CA LEU A 58 5.48 -2.92 9.78
C LEU A 58 4.01 -2.78 10.25
N PRO A 59 3.02 -2.88 9.36
CA PRO A 59 1.62 -2.91 9.75
C PRO A 59 1.32 -4.22 10.47
N THR A 60 0.42 -4.15 11.44
CA THR A 60 -0.17 -5.36 12.03
C THR A 60 -1.09 -6.05 11.02
N PRO A 61 -1.43 -7.34 11.20
CA PRO A 61 -2.31 -8.06 10.29
C PRO A 61 -3.68 -7.39 10.09
N GLU A 62 -4.22 -6.76 11.12
CA GLU A 62 -5.52 -6.07 11.12
C GLU A 62 -5.55 -4.87 10.16
N ASN A 63 -4.39 -4.32 9.81
CA ASN A 63 -4.27 -3.21 8.87
C ASN A 63 -4.21 -3.68 7.40
N THR A 64 -4.80 -4.84 7.10
CA THR A 64 -4.90 -5.39 5.75
C THR A 64 -6.33 -5.28 5.25
N LEU A 65 -6.55 -4.55 4.16
CA LEU A 65 -7.84 -4.52 3.50
C LEU A 65 -8.08 -5.86 2.77
N PRO A 66 -9.30 -6.44 2.83
CA PRO A 66 -9.60 -7.71 2.17
C PRO A 66 -9.79 -7.57 0.64
N PHE A 67 -9.53 -6.39 0.09
CA PHE A 67 -9.68 -6.05 -1.32
C PHE A 67 -8.54 -5.12 -1.79
N ALA A 68 -8.32 -5.08 -3.10
CA ALA A 68 -7.33 -4.21 -3.71
C ALA A 68 -7.84 -2.77 -3.83
N VAL A 69 -6.94 -1.81 -3.62
CA VAL A 69 -7.18 -0.37 -3.85
C VAL A 69 -6.23 0.09 -4.97
N PRO A 70 -6.71 0.26 -6.21
CA PRO A 70 -5.87 0.65 -7.35
C PRO A 70 -5.62 2.17 -7.39
N ALA A 71 -5.12 2.73 -6.28
CA ALA A 71 -4.85 4.15 -6.12
C ALA A 71 -3.49 4.37 -5.42
N GLY A 72 -3.03 5.61 -5.42
CA GLY A 72 -1.78 6.02 -4.78
C GLY A 72 -0.56 5.96 -5.71
N GLU A 73 0.60 6.18 -5.12
CA GLU A 73 1.88 6.23 -5.82
C GLU A 73 2.21 4.92 -6.53
N ARG A 74 2.77 5.06 -7.74
CA ARG A 74 3.30 3.95 -8.54
C ARG A 74 4.79 4.16 -8.77
N LEU A 75 5.58 3.18 -8.36
CA LEU A 75 6.98 3.10 -8.77
C LEU A 75 7.02 2.59 -10.22
N GLY A 76 7.71 3.33 -11.09
CA GLY A 76 7.89 3.01 -12.51
C GLY A 76 8.87 1.87 -12.75
#